data_AF-W9VUN9-F1
#
_entry.id   AF-W9VUN9-F1
#
_cell.length_a   1.000
_cell.length_b   1.000
_cell.length_c   1.000
_cell.angle_alpha   90.00
_cell.angle_beta   90.00
_cell.angle_gamma   90.00
#
_symmetry.space_group_name_H-M   'P 1'
#
loop_
_entity.id
_entity.type
_entity.pdbx_description
1 polymer ?
#
loop_
_entity_poly.entity_id
_entity_poly.type
_entity_poly.pdbx_seq_one_letter_code
_entity_poly.pdbx_strand_id
1 'polypeptide(L)'
;MAPALRVFLSYSHRDETWKDRVAKHLGVLAGEGREVWDDRSGDAAWRMITRTTLADALHQQGETREALDVFAEAERQQAEWQPQHPLLYSLPGFRYCDLLLAGAEQAAWLGADGAGTGADPDRVGVCSAVARRAKQTLEWEEGMPGAPLLDFALHHLTLARCALYAERLKGRPPGPEAQEHSERALDRLRTAGDQDMLPLGLLTRAWLRHALGMPDAARADLDEAQRIAARGGMALHLVDCALTRARLFHDRAALAEARRLIEKHGYGRRLPELENAEAAAATWPQPKP
;
A
#
# COMPACT_ATOMS: atom_id res chain seq x y z
N MET A 1 41.82 -5.42 2.80
CA MET A 1 41.71 -3.97 2.59
C MET A 1 40.52 -3.47 3.38
N ALA A 2 40.67 -2.43 4.20
CA ALA A 2 39.52 -1.80 4.84
C ALA A 2 38.61 -1.19 3.75
N PRO A 3 37.27 -1.30 3.86
CA PRO A 3 36.39 -0.69 2.89
C PRO A 3 36.60 0.82 2.89
N ALA A 4 36.75 1.41 1.69
CA ALA A 4 36.80 2.85 1.54
C ALA A 4 35.54 3.45 2.18
N LEU A 5 35.71 4.46 3.05
CA LEU A 5 34.59 5.16 3.66
C LEU A 5 33.84 5.93 2.56
N ARG A 6 32.55 5.60 2.37
CA ARG A 6 31.67 6.18 1.35
C ARG A 6 30.75 7.20 1.99
N VAL A 7 30.60 8.36 1.35
CA VAL A 7 29.65 9.40 1.79
C VAL A 7 28.52 9.47 0.75
N PHE A 8 27.28 9.20 1.18
CA PHE A 8 26.09 9.29 0.34
C PHE A 8 25.28 10.53 0.72
N LEU A 9 25.04 11.40 -0.25
CA LEU A 9 24.17 12.56 -0.12
C LEU A 9 22.80 12.22 -0.71
N SER A 10 21.81 12.05 0.16
CA SER A 10 20.39 11.97 -0.24
C SER A 10 19.74 13.32 0.01
N TYR A 11 19.15 13.92 -1.03
CA TYR A 11 18.49 15.22 -0.96
C TYR A 11 17.12 15.10 -1.62
N SER A 12 16.08 15.52 -0.90
CA SER A 12 14.68 15.26 -1.25
C SER A 12 13.88 16.57 -1.32
N HIS A 13 14.35 17.55 -2.08
CA HIS A 13 13.66 18.84 -2.20
C HIS A 13 13.91 19.50 -3.57
N ARG A 14 12.97 20.35 -4.00
CA ARG A 14 12.97 21.05 -5.29
C ARG A 14 14.13 22.05 -5.48
N ASP A 15 14.92 22.33 -4.45
CA ASP A 15 16.04 23.26 -4.47
C ASP A 15 17.38 22.53 -4.66
N GLU A 16 17.57 21.95 -5.85
CA GLU A 16 18.77 21.21 -6.26
C GLU A 16 20.06 22.03 -6.14
N THR A 17 19.95 23.37 -6.13
CA THR A 17 21.06 24.32 -5.97
C THR A 17 21.85 24.10 -4.67
N TRP A 18 21.17 23.69 -3.60
CA TRP A 18 21.82 23.40 -2.32
C TRP A 18 22.55 22.06 -2.32
N LYS A 19 21.98 21.04 -2.97
CA LYS A 19 22.66 19.76 -3.15
C LYS A 19 23.94 19.91 -3.94
N ASP A 20 23.91 20.68 -5.03
CA ASP A 20 25.10 21.00 -5.83
C ASP A 20 26.19 21.69 -5.00
N ARG A 21 25.80 22.63 -4.13
CA ARG A 21 26.74 23.33 -3.24
C ARG A 21 27.38 22.36 -2.24
N VAL A 22 26.58 21.52 -1.58
CA VAL A 22 27.07 20.57 -0.57
C VAL A 22 27.95 19.48 -1.21
N ALA A 23 27.52 18.92 -2.34
CA ALA A 23 28.30 17.94 -3.09
C ALA A 23 29.66 18.51 -3.54
N LYS A 24 29.69 19.76 -4.02
CA LYS A 24 30.93 20.45 -4.39
C LYS A 24 31.88 20.61 -3.21
N HIS A 25 31.38 20.97 -2.02
CA HIS A 25 32.21 21.09 -0.82
C HIS A 25 32.76 19.75 -0.36
N LEU A 26 31.99 18.68 -0.47
CA LEU A 26 32.43 17.33 -0.09
C LEU A 26 33.35 16.67 -1.13
N GLY A 27 33.38 17.16 -2.37
CA GLY A 27 34.28 16.67 -3.42
C GLY A 27 35.77 16.72 -3.07
N VAL A 28 36.18 17.54 -2.10
CA VAL A 28 37.56 17.57 -1.57
C VAL A 28 37.99 16.23 -0.95
N LEU A 29 37.02 15.44 -0.48
CA LEU A 29 37.25 14.13 0.13
C LEU A 29 37.69 13.06 -0.89
N ALA A 30 37.48 13.30 -2.19
CA ALA A 30 37.98 12.42 -3.25
C ALA A 30 39.51 12.32 -3.26
N GLY A 31 40.21 13.40 -2.86
CA GLY A 31 41.66 13.41 -2.69
C GLY A 31 42.16 12.52 -1.54
N GLU A 32 41.28 12.13 -0.62
CA GLU A 32 41.57 11.22 0.50
C GLU A 32 41.08 9.78 0.22
N GLY A 33 40.70 9.47 -1.02
CA GLY A 33 40.16 8.16 -1.39
C GLY A 33 38.74 7.91 -0.88
N ARG A 34 37.99 8.95 -0.54
CA ARG A 34 36.57 8.86 -0.16
C ARG A 34 35.70 9.29 -1.32
N GLU A 35 34.85 8.39 -1.78
CA GLU A 35 33.96 8.66 -2.89
C GLU A 35 32.66 9.30 -2.40
N VAL A 36 32.30 10.43 -3.01
CA VAL A 36 31.06 11.16 -2.72
C VAL A 36 30.07 10.87 -3.83
N TRP A 37 28.93 10.31 -3.46
CA TRP A 37 27.84 9.99 -4.38
C TRP A 37 26.65 10.89 -4.07
N ASP A 38 25.96 11.31 -5.11
CA ASP A 38 24.65 11.92 -4.98
C ASP A 38 23.57 10.99 -5.56
N ASP A 39 22.32 11.34 -5.29
CA ASP A 39 21.14 10.69 -5.84
C ASP A 39 20.99 10.88 -7.37
N ARG A 40 21.95 11.48 -8.08
CA ARG A 40 22.05 11.47 -9.56
C ARG A 40 23.11 10.48 -10.06
N SER A 41 24.23 10.31 -9.36
CA SER A 41 25.32 9.41 -9.76
C SER A 41 25.16 7.97 -9.30
N GLY A 42 24.20 7.68 -8.40
CA GLY A 42 23.91 6.32 -7.94
C GLY A 42 23.24 5.42 -8.98
N ASP A 43 23.33 4.10 -8.74
CA ASP A 43 22.64 3.05 -9.51
C ASP A 43 21.17 3.41 -9.75
N ALA A 44 20.76 3.40 -11.04
CA ALA A 44 19.41 3.77 -11.47
C ALA A 44 18.32 2.98 -10.73
N ALA A 45 18.58 1.70 -10.44
CA ALA A 45 17.67 0.86 -9.65
C ALA A 45 17.50 1.41 -8.23
N TRP A 46 18.61 1.72 -7.55
CA TRP A 46 18.60 2.26 -6.19
C TRP A 46 17.93 3.63 -6.10
N ARG A 47 18.13 4.49 -7.09
CA ARG A 47 17.48 5.81 -7.16
C ARG A 47 15.96 5.68 -7.26
N MET A 48 15.48 4.77 -8.11
CA MET A 48 14.05 4.48 -8.27
C MET A 48 13.47 3.88 -6.98
N ILE A 49 14.12 2.87 -6.40
CA ILE A 49 13.67 2.21 -5.15
C ILE A 49 13.57 3.21 -3.99
N THR A 50 14.58 4.07 -3.82
CA THR A 50 14.59 5.08 -2.75
C THR A 50 13.44 6.08 -2.91
N ARG A 51 13.15 6.51 -4.15
CA ARG A 51 12.00 7.38 -4.44
C ARG A 51 10.67 6.71 -4.13
N THR A 52 10.52 5.43 -4.45
CA THR A 52 9.27 4.71 -4.13
C THR A 52 9.07 4.52 -2.62
N THR A 53 10.16 4.44 -1.85
CA THR A 53 10.10 4.39 -0.39
C THR A 53 9.69 5.75 0.20
N LEU A 54 10.21 6.85 -0.34
CA LEU A 54 9.74 8.19 0.02
C LEU A 54 8.25 8.38 -0.34
N ALA A 55 7.85 7.97 -1.53
CA ALA A 55 6.47 8.10 -2.00
C ALA A 55 5.50 7.28 -1.12
N ASP A 56 5.88 6.08 -0.71
CA ASP A 56 5.10 5.29 0.25
C ASP A 56 5.00 5.99 1.61
N ALA A 57 6.11 6.54 2.14
CA ALA A 57 6.07 7.28 3.40
C ALA A 57 5.14 8.50 3.35
N LEU A 58 5.21 9.28 2.26
CA LEU A 58 4.29 10.40 2.00
C LEU A 58 2.84 9.91 1.91
N HIS A 59 2.61 8.78 1.23
CA HIS A 59 1.27 8.18 1.18
C HIS A 59 0.76 7.81 2.57
N GLN A 60 1.57 7.14 3.40
CA GLN A 60 1.19 6.77 4.77
C GLN A 60 0.91 8.02 5.64
N GLN A 61 1.64 9.12 5.42
CA GLN A 61 1.39 10.41 6.09
C GLN A 61 0.11 11.12 5.63
N GLY A 62 -0.49 10.69 4.52
CA GLY A 62 -1.68 11.32 3.94
C GLY A 62 -1.37 12.39 2.88
N GLU A 63 -0.10 12.60 2.55
CA GLU A 63 0.36 13.56 1.51
C GLU A 63 0.17 13.00 0.10
N THR A 64 -1.09 12.70 -0.23
CA THR A 64 -1.51 11.94 -1.42
C THR A 64 -0.97 12.53 -2.73
N ARG A 65 -1.05 13.86 -2.90
CA ARG A 65 -0.60 14.51 -4.14
C ARG A 65 0.91 14.40 -4.32
N GLU A 66 1.66 14.63 -3.25
CA GLU A 66 3.13 14.55 -3.30
C GLU A 66 3.59 13.11 -3.53
N ALA A 67 2.94 12.14 -2.87
CA ALA A 67 3.18 10.73 -3.13
C ALA A 67 2.93 10.36 -4.61
N LEU A 68 1.85 10.84 -5.22
CA LEU A 68 1.55 10.61 -6.64
C LEU A 68 2.64 11.18 -7.55
N ASP A 69 3.09 12.41 -7.30
CA ASP A 69 4.14 13.05 -8.09
C ASP A 69 5.45 12.26 -8.02
N VAL A 70 5.84 11.79 -6.82
CA VAL A 70 7.09 11.03 -6.60
C VAL A 70 6.99 9.62 -7.19
N PHE A 71 5.85 8.92 -7.07
CA PHE A 71 5.67 7.63 -7.74
C PHE A 71 5.71 7.76 -9.26
N ALA A 72 5.08 8.79 -9.82
CA ALA A 72 5.12 9.05 -11.26
C ALA A 72 6.54 9.35 -11.74
N GLU A 73 7.35 10.05 -10.93
CA GLU A 73 8.79 10.22 -11.20
C GLU A 73 9.55 8.90 -11.17
N ALA A 74 9.35 8.09 -10.13
CA ALA A 74 9.99 6.79 -10.03
C ALA A 74 9.64 5.86 -11.20
N GLU A 75 8.40 5.91 -11.69
CA GLU A 75 7.98 5.16 -12.88
C GLU A 75 8.68 5.62 -14.16
N ARG A 76 8.89 6.93 -14.34
CA ARG A 76 9.70 7.42 -15.46
C ARG A 76 11.13 6.89 -15.39
N GLN A 77 11.71 6.85 -14.19
CA GLN A 77 13.05 6.27 -13.98
C GLN A 77 13.10 4.77 -14.24
N GLN A 78 12.04 4.04 -13.87
CA GLN A 78 11.88 2.62 -14.20
C GLN A 78 11.87 2.42 -15.73
N ALA A 79 11.11 3.23 -16.47
CA ALA A 79 11.05 3.16 -17.93
C ALA A 79 12.37 3.52 -18.61
N GLU A 80 13.13 4.48 -18.08
CA GLU A 80 14.46 4.83 -18.59
C GLU A 80 15.49 3.72 -18.31
N TRP A 81 15.42 3.10 -17.13
CA TRP A 81 16.36 2.07 -16.71
C TRP A 81 16.10 0.70 -17.37
N GLN A 82 14.83 0.31 -17.47
CA GLN A 82 14.39 -0.93 -18.12
C GLN A 82 13.23 -0.65 -19.09
N PRO A 83 13.54 -0.23 -20.33
CA PRO A 83 12.51 0.05 -21.34
C PRO A 83 11.57 -1.12 -21.63
N GLN A 84 12.03 -2.36 -21.45
CA GLN A 84 11.24 -3.58 -21.58
C GLN A 84 10.27 -3.83 -20.42
N HIS A 85 10.49 -3.22 -19.25
CA HIS A 85 9.63 -3.29 -18.07
C HIS A 85 9.34 -1.88 -17.55
N PRO A 86 8.57 -1.06 -18.30
CA PRO A 86 8.48 0.37 -18.04
C PRO A 86 7.58 0.77 -16.86
N LEU A 87 6.84 -0.16 -16.29
CA LEU A 87 5.98 0.09 -15.12
C LEU A 87 6.69 -0.34 -13.85
N LEU A 88 6.50 0.39 -12.74
CA LEU A 88 6.91 -0.11 -11.42
C LEU A 88 6.23 -1.47 -11.14
N TYR A 89 7.04 -2.48 -10.87
CA TYR A 89 6.65 -3.86 -10.54
C TYR A 89 7.20 -4.25 -9.16
N SER A 90 6.93 -5.50 -8.71
CA SER A 90 7.31 -5.98 -7.37
C SER A 90 6.77 -5.06 -6.24
N LEU A 91 7.47 -4.96 -5.11
CA LEU A 91 7.09 -4.09 -4.00
C LEU A 91 6.84 -2.60 -4.38
N PRO A 92 7.69 -1.92 -5.19
CA PRO A 92 7.39 -0.57 -5.69
C PRO A 92 6.06 -0.46 -6.43
N GLY A 93 5.78 -1.43 -7.31
CA GLY A 93 4.53 -1.51 -8.06
C GLY A 93 3.32 -1.69 -7.16
N PHE A 94 3.44 -2.56 -6.15
CA PHE A 94 2.38 -2.78 -5.16
C PHE A 94 2.04 -1.50 -4.39
N ARG A 95 3.05 -0.78 -3.88
CA ARG A 95 2.88 0.48 -3.15
C ARG A 95 2.21 1.55 -4.00
N TYR A 96 2.61 1.65 -5.27
CA TYR A 96 1.98 2.61 -6.17
C TYR A 96 0.51 2.22 -6.46
N CYS A 97 0.23 0.94 -6.67
CA CYS A 97 -1.14 0.44 -6.81
C CYS A 97 -1.99 0.69 -5.56
N ASP A 98 -1.44 0.56 -4.35
CA ASP A 98 -2.14 0.89 -3.08
C ASP A 98 -2.59 2.35 -3.05
N LEU A 99 -1.70 3.28 -3.42
CA LEU A 99 -2.01 4.70 -3.54
C LEU A 99 -3.08 4.97 -4.60
N LEU A 100 -2.94 4.38 -5.81
CA LEU A 100 -3.90 4.56 -6.90
C LEU A 100 -5.29 4.04 -6.51
N LEU A 101 -5.37 3.00 -5.69
CA LEU A 101 -6.64 2.42 -5.23
C LEU A 101 -7.26 3.14 -4.04
N ALA A 102 -6.56 4.05 -3.36
CA ALA A 102 -7.02 4.65 -2.09
C ALA A 102 -8.43 5.27 -2.20
N GLY A 103 -8.69 6.04 -3.26
CA GLY A 103 -10.02 6.65 -3.49
C GLY A 103 -11.11 5.62 -3.81
N ALA A 104 -10.76 4.54 -4.52
CA ALA A 104 -11.70 3.46 -4.82
C ALA A 104 -12.00 2.61 -3.56
N GLU A 105 -10.99 2.35 -2.73
CA GLU A 105 -11.14 1.69 -1.43
C GLU A 105 -12.11 2.48 -0.53
N GLN A 106 -11.84 3.77 -0.34
CA GLN A 106 -12.67 4.64 0.49
C GLN A 106 -14.14 4.60 0.06
N ALA A 107 -14.39 4.75 -1.24
CA ALA A 107 -15.73 4.73 -1.81
C ALA A 107 -16.41 3.36 -1.72
N ALA A 108 -15.66 2.27 -1.94
CA ALA A 108 -16.16 0.90 -1.82
C ALA A 108 -16.63 0.56 -0.40
N TRP A 109 -15.98 1.15 0.61
CA TRP A 109 -16.39 1.01 2.00
C TRP A 109 -17.67 1.79 2.35
N LEU A 110 -17.88 2.96 1.72
CA LEU A 110 -19.08 3.76 1.94
C LEU A 110 -20.34 3.10 1.35
N GLY A 111 -20.19 2.40 0.21
CA GLY A 111 -21.30 1.71 -0.46
C GLY A 111 -22.42 2.64 -0.95
N ALA A 112 -23.38 2.10 -1.69
CA ALA A 112 -24.45 2.84 -2.40
C ALA A 112 -25.42 3.64 -1.50
N ASP A 113 -25.32 3.49 -0.18
CA ASP A 113 -26.18 4.15 0.81
C ASP A 113 -25.59 5.48 1.34
N GLY A 114 -24.34 5.80 0.99
CA GLY A 114 -23.73 7.10 1.23
C GLY A 114 -24.11 8.10 0.15
N ALA A 115 -25.01 9.04 0.47
CA ALA A 115 -25.48 10.16 -0.35
C ALA A 115 -24.56 10.57 -1.51
N GLY A 116 -24.89 10.11 -2.73
CA GLY A 116 -24.19 10.45 -3.97
C GLY A 116 -24.43 9.41 -5.06
N THR A 117 -25.55 9.56 -5.75
CA THR A 117 -25.97 8.89 -7.00
C THR A 117 -24.87 8.23 -7.85
N GLY A 118 -25.00 6.92 -8.07
CA GLY A 118 -24.35 6.17 -9.16
C GLY A 118 -22.92 5.72 -8.85
N ALA A 119 -22.57 4.49 -9.26
CA ALA A 119 -21.18 4.07 -9.27
C ALA A 119 -20.35 5.14 -9.98
N ASP A 120 -19.40 5.75 -9.28
CA ASP A 120 -18.43 6.65 -9.90
C ASP A 120 -17.67 5.84 -10.97
N PRO A 121 -17.98 6.03 -12.27
CA PRO A 121 -17.41 5.20 -13.33
C PRO A 121 -15.89 5.35 -13.38
N ASP A 122 -15.39 6.50 -12.93
CA ASP A 122 -13.97 6.80 -12.87
C ASP A 122 -13.28 5.90 -11.84
N ARG A 123 -13.89 5.65 -10.67
CA ARG A 123 -13.33 4.75 -9.64
C ARG A 123 -13.35 3.27 -10.04
N VAL A 124 -14.39 2.82 -10.75
CA VAL A 124 -14.40 1.47 -11.35
C VAL A 124 -13.36 1.37 -12.47
N GLY A 125 -13.20 2.45 -13.25
CA GLY A 125 -12.14 2.61 -14.24
C GLY A 125 -10.74 2.51 -13.64
N VAL A 126 -10.52 3.16 -12.49
CA VAL A 126 -9.27 3.08 -11.71
C VAL A 126 -8.98 1.64 -11.29
N CYS A 127 -9.96 0.92 -10.72
CA CYS A 127 -9.78 -0.50 -10.36
C CYS A 127 -9.38 -1.33 -11.58
N SER A 128 -9.99 -1.06 -12.73
CA SER A 128 -9.68 -1.75 -14.00
C SER A 128 -8.29 -1.42 -14.53
N ALA A 129 -7.87 -0.15 -14.42
CA ALA A 129 -6.53 0.30 -14.81
C ALA A 129 -5.44 -0.32 -13.94
N VAL A 130 -5.64 -0.33 -12.61
CA VAL A 130 -4.71 -0.96 -11.66
C VAL A 130 -4.68 -2.48 -11.84
N ALA A 131 -5.81 -3.12 -12.10
CA ALA A 131 -5.84 -4.56 -12.40
C ALA A 131 -5.06 -4.89 -13.67
N ARG A 132 -5.19 -4.09 -14.74
CA ARG A 132 -4.41 -4.27 -15.98
C ARG A 132 -2.91 -4.13 -15.72
N ARG A 133 -2.53 -3.11 -14.96
CA ARG A 133 -1.15 -2.89 -14.51
C ARG A 133 -0.61 -4.10 -13.76
N ALA A 134 -1.34 -4.59 -12.75
CA ALA A 134 -0.91 -5.75 -11.96
C ALA A 134 -0.83 -7.05 -12.77
N LYS A 135 -1.75 -7.28 -13.72
CA LYS A 135 -1.69 -8.42 -14.66
C LYS A 135 -0.45 -8.33 -15.56
N GLN A 136 -0.18 -7.14 -16.11
CA GLN A 136 0.99 -6.91 -16.98
C GLN A 136 2.31 -7.17 -16.24
N THR A 137 2.46 -6.66 -15.02
CA THR A 137 3.68 -6.85 -14.22
C THR A 137 3.84 -8.29 -13.73
N LEU A 138 2.72 -8.96 -13.42
CA LEU A 138 2.71 -10.38 -13.09
C LEU A 138 3.22 -11.23 -14.27
N GLU A 139 2.74 -10.97 -15.48
CA GLU A 139 3.20 -11.67 -16.70
C GLU A 139 4.70 -11.50 -16.94
N TRP A 140 5.25 -10.31 -16.64
CA TRP A 140 6.70 -10.09 -16.71
C TRP A 140 7.44 -10.96 -15.70
N GLU A 141 7.03 -10.96 -14.43
CA GLU A 141 7.68 -11.72 -13.36
C GLU A 141 7.56 -13.24 -13.56
N GLU A 142 6.46 -13.74 -14.12
CA GLU A 142 6.31 -15.15 -14.50
C GLU A 142 7.35 -15.60 -15.54
N GLY A 143 7.80 -14.68 -16.39
CA GLY A 143 8.87 -14.90 -17.36
C GLY A 143 10.29 -14.78 -16.80
N MET A 144 10.46 -14.28 -15.56
CA MET A 144 11.77 -14.04 -14.96
C MET A 144 12.27 -15.25 -14.15
N PRO A 145 13.52 -15.70 -14.37
CA PRO A 145 14.11 -16.75 -13.53
C PRO A 145 14.28 -16.27 -12.08
N GLY A 146 13.68 -16.98 -11.13
CA GLY A 146 13.89 -16.75 -9.70
C GLY A 146 13.14 -15.55 -9.11
N ALA A 147 12.05 -15.10 -9.73
CA ALA A 147 11.19 -14.06 -9.16
C ALA A 147 10.70 -14.45 -7.73
N PRO A 148 10.79 -13.53 -6.74
CA PRO A 148 10.39 -13.80 -5.36
C PRO A 148 8.91 -14.19 -5.23
N LEU A 149 8.60 -15.17 -4.39
CA LEU A 149 7.22 -15.56 -4.07
C LEU A 149 6.38 -14.40 -3.51
N LEU A 150 7.04 -13.48 -2.80
CA LEU A 150 6.42 -12.28 -2.26
C LEU A 150 5.80 -11.42 -3.37
N ASP A 151 6.51 -11.22 -4.49
CA ASP A 151 6.04 -10.32 -5.54
C ASP A 151 4.78 -10.86 -6.24
N PHE A 152 4.76 -12.16 -6.53
CA PHE A 152 3.55 -12.87 -6.98
C PHE A 152 2.38 -12.70 -5.99
N ALA A 153 2.66 -12.74 -4.68
CA ALA A 153 1.66 -12.54 -3.66
C ALA A 153 1.07 -11.13 -3.68
N LEU A 154 1.91 -10.12 -3.87
CA LEU A 154 1.53 -8.71 -3.95
C LEU A 154 0.71 -8.40 -5.22
N HIS A 155 1.02 -9.05 -6.35
CA HIS A 155 0.19 -8.96 -7.55
C HIS A 155 -1.20 -9.53 -7.32
N HIS A 156 -1.30 -10.75 -6.75
CA HIS A 156 -2.59 -11.33 -6.42
C HIS A 156 -3.36 -10.51 -5.39
N LEU A 157 -2.68 -9.94 -4.38
CA LEU A 157 -3.33 -9.06 -3.41
C LEU A 157 -3.92 -7.81 -4.09
N THR A 158 -3.17 -7.20 -5.00
CA THR A 158 -3.64 -6.05 -5.79
C THR A 158 -4.88 -6.42 -6.61
N LEU A 159 -4.86 -7.57 -7.30
CA LEU A 159 -5.97 -8.03 -8.12
C LEU A 159 -7.23 -8.35 -7.28
N ALA A 160 -7.05 -8.99 -6.12
CA ALA A 160 -8.14 -9.24 -5.18
C ALA A 160 -8.80 -7.93 -4.72
N ARG A 161 -8.00 -6.91 -4.40
CA ARG A 161 -8.48 -5.58 -3.99
C ARG A 161 -9.22 -4.88 -5.13
N CYS A 162 -8.68 -4.89 -6.35
CA CYS A 162 -9.36 -4.34 -7.52
C CYS A 162 -10.73 -4.99 -7.75
N ALA A 163 -10.80 -6.32 -7.72
CA ALA A 163 -12.03 -7.07 -7.93
C ALA A 163 -13.05 -6.83 -6.80
N LEU A 164 -12.60 -6.83 -5.54
CA LEU A 164 -13.42 -6.51 -4.38
C LEU A 164 -14.01 -5.10 -4.49
N TYR A 165 -13.18 -4.08 -4.70
CA TYR A 165 -13.62 -2.69 -4.74
C TYR A 165 -14.56 -2.44 -5.92
N ALA A 166 -14.25 -2.97 -7.10
CA ALA A 166 -15.09 -2.80 -8.28
C ALA A 166 -16.51 -3.38 -8.08
N GLU A 167 -16.65 -4.56 -7.48
CA GLU A 167 -17.99 -5.14 -7.22
C GLU A 167 -18.72 -4.38 -6.11
N ARG A 168 -18.02 -3.96 -5.05
CA ARG A 168 -18.61 -3.12 -3.99
C ARG A 168 -19.12 -1.78 -4.51
N LEU A 169 -18.36 -1.12 -5.38
CA LEU A 169 -18.77 0.13 -6.05
C LEU A 169 -20.01 -0.05 -6.95
N LYS A 170 -20.21 -1.25 -7.50
CA LYS A 170 -21.42 -1.61 -8.27
C LYS A 170 -22.59 -2.06 -7.38
N GLY A 171 -22.44 -2.04 -6.05
CA GLY A 171 -23.44 -2.55 -5.11
C GLY A 171 -23.61 -4.07 -5.12
N ARG A 172 -22.60 -4.81 -5.61
CA ARG A 172 -22.63 -6.27 -5.75
C ARG A 172 -21.77 -6.95 -4.68
N PRO A 173 -22.08 -8.21 -4.32
CA PRO A 173 -21.17 -9.01 -3.53
C PRO A 173 -19.87 -9.30 -4.32
N PRO A 174 -18.74 -9.58 -3.64
CA PRO A 174 -17.50 -9.94 -4.31
C PRO A 174 -17.68 -11.21 -5.16
N GLY A 175 -17.10 -11.21 -6.36
CA GLY A 175 -17.12 -12.36 -7.27
C GLY A 175 -16.01 -13.39 -7.01
N PRO A 176 -16.03 -14.52 -7.75
CA PRO A 176 -15.05 -15.60 -7.59
C PRO A 176 -13.60 -15.15 -7.88
N GLU A 177 -13.38 -14.19 -8.79
CA GLU A 177 -12.04 -13.65 -9.09
C GLU A 177 -11.40 -13.02 -7.83
N ALA A 178 -12.18 -12.30 -7.01
CA ALA A 178 -11.68 -11.71 -5.78
C ALA A 178 -11.29 -12.79 -4.75
N GLN A 179 -12.07 -13.87 -4.66
CA GLN A 179 -11.78 -15.01 -3.78
C GLN A 179 -10.50 -15.73 -4.20
N GLU A 180 -10.41 -16.12 -5.47
CA GLU A 180 -9.25 -16.85 -6.00
C GLU A 180 -7.95 -16.07 -5.79
N HIS A 181 -7.94 -14.80 -6.17
CA HIS A 181 -6.76 -13.96 -5.98
C HIS A 181 -6.44 -13.73 -4.50
N SER A 182 -7.44 -13.59 -3.62
CA SER A 182 -7.19 -13.46 -2.17
C SER A 182 -6.56 -14.71 -1.58
N GLU A 183 -7.00 -15.90 -2.00
CA GLU A 183 -6.44 -17.17 -1.56
C GLU A 183 -5.01 -17.37 -2.07
N ARG A 184 -4.76 -17.12 -3.37
CA ARG A 184 -3.43 -17.18 -3.97
C ARG A 184 -2.44 -16.22 -3.31
N ALA A 185 -2.89 -15.01 -2.99
CA ALA A 185 -2.07 -14.03 -2.28
C ALA A 185 -1.65 -14.54 -0.91
N LEU A 186 -2.59 -15.05 -0.11
CA LEU A 186 -2.29 -15.53 1.25
C LEU A 186 -1.46 -16.80 1.27
N ASP A 187 -1.70 -17.73 0.36
CA ASP A 187 -0.88 -18.94 0.21
C ASP A 187 0.59 -18.57 -0.06
N ARG A 188 0.82 -17.61 -0.97
CA ARG A 188 2.16 -17.13 -1.31
C ARG A 188 2.80 -16.32 -0.20
N LEU A 189 2.07 -15.41 0.45
CA LEU A 189 2.57 -14.66 1.61
C LEU A 189 3.05 -15.61 2.72
N ARG A 190 2.28 -16.66 3.02
CA ARG A 190 2.67 -17.66 4.02
C ARG A 190 3.88 -18.48 3.58
N THR A 191 3.93 -18.87 2.31
CA THR A 191 5.04 -19.67 1.76
C THR A 191 6.34 -18.86 1.67
N ALA A 192 6.25 -17.57 1.34
CA ALA A 192 7.40 -16.66 1.32
C ALA A 192 8.03 -16.46 2.70
N GLY A 193 7.27 -16.70 3.78
CA GLY A 193 7.73 -16.54 5.16
C GLY A 193 7.87 -15.08 5.61
N ASP A 194 7.64 -14.12 4.71
CA ASP A 194 7.60 -12.70 5.02
C ASP A 194 6.29 -12.35 5.72
N GLN A 195 6.39 -12.00 7.01
CA GLN A 195 5.23 -11.74 7.86
C GLN A 195 4.72 -10.30 7.77
N ASP A 196 5.50 -9.38 7.20
CA ASP A 196 5.19 -7.95 7.24
C ASP A 196 3.97 -7.64 6.35
N MET A 197 3.82 -8.36 5.24
CA MET A 197 2.73 -8.17 4.28
C MET A 197 1.50 -9.05 4.57
N LEU A 198 1.62 -10.04 5.46
CA LEU A 198 0.55 -10.98 5.79
C LEU A 198 -0.71 -10.30 6.38
N PRO A 199 -0.60 -9.30 7.29
CA PRO A 199 -1.76 -8.55 7.76
C PRO A 199 -2.61 -7.93 6.64
N LEU A 200 -1.99 -7.36 5.60
CA LEU A 200 -2.71 -6.73 4.49
C LEU A 200 -3.56 -7.74 3.70
N GLY A 201 -3.02 -8.94 3.47
CA GLY A 201 -3.75 -10.03 2.84
C GLY A 201 -4.94 -10.49 3.68
N LEU A 202 -4.75 -10.61 5.00
CA LEU A 202 -5.80 -11.03 5.93
C LEU A 202 -6.91 -9.99 6.05
N LEU A 203 -6.59 -8.70 6.07
CA LEU A 203 -7.57 -7.61 6.08
C LEU A 203 -8.46 -7.62 4.83
N THR A 204 -7.85 -7.80 3.66
CA THR A 204 -8.57 -7.91 2.38
C THR A 204 -9.52 -9.11 2.40
N ARG A 205 -9.03 -10.28 2.85
CA ARG A 205 -9.86 -11.49 2.93
C ARG A 205 -10.97 -11.37 3.97
N ALA A 206 -10.70 -10.73 5.10
CA ALA A 206 -11.70 -10.47 6.14
C ALA A 206 -12.88 -9.66 5.59
N TRP A 207 -12.59 -8.57 4.86
CA TRP A 207 -13.64 -7.77 4.23
C TRP A 207 -14.41 -8.60 3.18
N LEU A 208 -13.70 -9.33 2.33
CA LEU A 208 -14.31 -10.19 1.32
C LEU A 208 -15.27 -11.23 1.96
N ARG A 209 -14.79 -11.96 2.97
CA ARG A 209 -15.58 -12.99 3.67
C ARG A 209 -16.79 -12.39 4.39
N HIS A 210 -16.63 -11.22 5.00
CA HIS A 210 -17.76 -10.52 5.61
C HIS A 210 -18.81 -10.16 4.56
N ALA A 211 -18.41 -9.63 3.40
CA ALA A 211 -19.31 -9.30 2.31
C ALA A 211 -19.99 -10.52 1.66
N LEU A 212 -19.43 -11.72 1.84
CA LEU A 212 -20.02 -13.01 1.45
C LEU A 212 -20.87 -13.67 2.55
N GLY A 213 -21.13 -12.99 3.66
CA GLY A 213 -21.95 -13.52 4.75
C GLY A 213 -21.22 -14.53 5.65
N MET A 214 -19.89 -14.45 5.75
CA MET A 214 -19.05 -15.31 6.59
C MET A 214 -18.38 -14.51 7.73
N PRO A 215 -19.15 -13.94 8.67
CA PRO A 215 -18.63 -13.02 9.70
C PRO A 215 -17.64 -13.68 10.67
N ASP A 216 -17.82 -14.95 11.03
CA ASP A 216 -16.91 -15.66 11.93
C ASP A 216 -15.54 -15.89 11.27
N ALA A 217 -15.53 -16.25 9.99
CA ALA A 217 -14.30 -16.41 9.23
C ALA A 217 -13.58 -15.07 9.02
N ALA A 218 -14.33 -13.98 8.81
CA ALA A 218 -13.78 -12.64 8.77
C ALA A 218 -13.18 -12.22 10.13
N ARG A 219 -13.84 -12.56 11.24
CA ARG A 219 -13.32 -12.30 12.59
C ARG A 219 -11.99 -13.02 12.83
N ALA A 220 -11.92 -14.30 12.46
CA ALA A 220 -10.71 -15.10 12.60
C ALA A 220 -9.52 -14.51 11.82
N ASP A 221 -9.77 -14.00 10.61
CA ASP A 221 -8.75 -13.31 9.81
C ASP A 221 -8.24 -12.03 10.49
N LEU A 222 -9.15 -11.20 11.05
CA LEU A 222 -8.76 -10.00 11.79
C LEU A 222 -8.01 -10.31 13.08
N ASP A 223 -8.41 -11.35 13.80
CA ASP A 223 -7.74 -11.78 15.03
C ASP A 223 -6.33 -12.30 14.72
N GLU A 224 -6.14 -12.99 13.59
CA GLU A 224 -4.81 -13.37 13.11
C GLU A 224 -3.96 -12.17 12.71
N ALA A 225 -4.50 -11.26 11.90
CA ALA A 225 -3.80 -10.06 11.46
C ALA A 225 -3.33 -9.21 12.65
N GLN A 226 -4.23 -8.98 13.61
CA GLN A 226 -3.93 -8.22 14.83
C GLN A 226 -2.85 -8.89 15.69
N ARG A 227 -2.87 -10.22 15.80
CA ARG A 227 -1.86 -10.97 16.56
C ARG A 227 -0.47 -10.86 15.93
N ILE A 228 -0.38 -10.95 14.60
CA ILE A 228 0.87 -10.77 13.86
C ILE A 228 1.38 -9.34 14.06
N ALA A 229 0.52 -8.35 13.80
CA ALA A 229 0.88 -6.94 13.93
C ALA A 229 1.33 -6.56 15.34
N ALA A 230 0.65 -7.07 16.37
CA ALA A 230 1.02 -6.83 17.76
C ALA A 230 2.39 -7.42 18.12
N ARG A 231 2.67 -8.67 17.69
CA ARG A 231 3.96 -9.32 17.94
C ARG A 231 5.11 -8.68 17.18
N GLY A 232 4.85 -8.18 15.97
CA GLY A 232 5.84 -7.50 15.13
C GLY A 232 6.02 -6.02 15.43
N GLY A 233 5.27 -5.43 16.38
CA GLY A 233 5.32 -3.99 16.64
C GLY A 233 4.83 -3.13 15.46
N MET A 234 3.98 -3.68 14.59
CA MET A 234 3.54 -3.09 13.33
C MET A 234 2.39 -2.09 13.58
N ALA A 235 2.72 -0.90 14.07
CA ALA A 235 1.73 0.08 14.53
C ALA A 235 0.68 0.47 13.47
N LEU A 236 1.09 0.65 12.20
CA LEU A 236 0.16 1.01 11.13
C LEU A 236 -0.81 -0.13 10.81
N HIS A 237 -0.35 -1.38 10.84
CA HIS A 237 -1.24 -2.54 10.66
C HIS A 237 -2.20 -2.73 11.83
N LEU A 238 -1.82 -2.35 13.06
CA LEU A 238 -2.75 -2.35 14.19
C LEU A 238 -3.88 -1.33 13.99
N VAL A 239 -3.59 -0.16 13.42
CA VAL A 239 -4.62 0.80 13.01
C VAL A 239 -5.55 0.16 11.97
N ASP A 240 -4.99 -0.42 10.90
CA ASP A 240 -5.81 -1.01 9.83
C ASP A 240 -6.69 -2.16 10.36
N CYS A 241 -6.18 -2.98 11.29
CA CYS A 241 -6.96 -4.01 11.97
C CYS A 241 -8.10 -3.42 12.80
N ALA A 242 -7.82 -2.41 13.63
CA ALA A 242 -8.81 -1.77 14.48
C ALA A 242 -9.91 -1.09 13.65
N LEU A 243 -9.52 -0.36 12.59
CA LEU A 243 -10.45 0.34 11.72
C LEU A 243 -11.31 -0.63 10.89
N THR A 244 -10.72 -1.71 10.36
CA THR A 244 -11.47 -2.76 9.64
C THR A 244 -12.45 -3.46 10.57
N ARG A 245 -12.02 -3.79 11.81
CA ARG A 245 -12.88 -4.41 12.83
C ARG A 245 -14.07 -3.50 13.17
N ALA A 246 -13.82 -2.22 13.37
CA ALA A 246 -14.84 -1.23 13.65
C ALA A 246 -15.89 -1.17 12.54
N ARG A 247 -15.45 -1.09 11.28
CA ARG A 247 -16.35 -0.94 10.13
C ARG A 247 -17.14 -2.19 9.81
N LEU A 248 -16.54 -3.38 9.89
CA LEU A 248 -17.24 -4.64 9.58
C LEU A 248 -18.24 -5.03 10.67
N PHE A 249 -17.92 -4.73 11.93
CA PHE A 249 -18.66 -5.28 13.06
C PHE A 249 -19.28 -4.24 14.00
N HIS A 250 -19.28 -2.98 13.58
CA HIS A 250 -19.80 -1.85 14.36
C HIS A 250 -19.19 -1.76 15.77
N ASP A 251 -17.90 -2.09 15.86
CA ASP A 251 -17.16 -2.16 17.12
C ASP A 251 -16.65 -0.78 17.53
N ARG A 252 -17.35 -0.13 18.46
CA ARG A 252 -17.02 1.21 18.96
C ARG A 252 -15.70 1.25 19.74
N ALA A 253 -15.33 0.15 20.40
CA ALA A 253 -14.07 0.08 21.12
C ALA A 253 -12.90 0.01 20.13
N ALA A 254 -13.04 -0.80 19.09
CA ALA A 254 -12.06 -0.85 18.00
C ALA A 254 -11.94 0.51 17.27
N LEU A 255 -13.06 1.24 17.09
CA LEU A 255 -13.04 2.57 16.49
C LEU A 255 -12.24 3.58 17.34
N ALA A 256 -12.48 3.60 18.66
CA ALA A 256 -11.74 4.45 19.59
C ALA A 256 -10.24 4.12 19.61
N GLU A 257 -9.90 2.83 19.53
CA GLU A 257 -8.50 2.40 19.45
C GLU A 257 -7.84 2.80 18.12
N ALA A 258 -8.57 2.70 17.00
CA ALA A 258 -8.09 3.17 15.70
C ALA A 258 -7.74 4.67 15.74
N ARG A 259 -8.65 5.50 16.28
CA ARG A 259 -8.41 6.94 16.49
C ARG A 259 -7.13 7.18 17.29
N ARG A 260 -7.02 6.54 18.46
CA ARG A 260 -5.89 6.72 19.38
C ARG A 260 -4.56 6.36 18.71
N LEU A 261 -4.54 5.29 17.93
CA LEU A 261 -3.34 4.84 17.21
C LEU A 261 -2.99 5.74 16.02
N ILE A 262 -3.99 6.22 15.27
CA ILE A 262 -3.78 7.18 14.16
C ILE A 262 -3.11 8.45 14.67
N GLU A 263 -3.66 9.04 15.74
CA GLU A 263 -3.13 10.26 16.37
C GLU A 263 -1.71 10.05 16.91
N LYS A 264 -1.46 8.91 17.57
CA LYS A 264 -0.15 8.59 18.14
C LYS A 264 0.95 8.41 17.08
N HIS A 265 0.61 7.82 15.94
CA HIS A 265 1.60 7.41 14.93
C HIS A 265 1.61 8.30 13.69
N GLY A 266 0.76 9.33 13.63
CA GLY A 266 0.68 10.22 12.48
C GLY A 266 0.26 9.50 11.19
N TYR A 267 -0.61 8.49 11.31
CA TYR A 267 -1.05 7.67 10.17
C TYR A 267 -2.13 8.39 9.36
N GLY A 268 -1.75 9.50 8.73
CA GLY A 268 -2.67 10.44 8.10
C GLY A 268 -3.46 9.85 6.94
N ARG A 269 -2.92 8.83 6.25
CA ARG A 269 -3.61 8.09 5.18
C ARG A 269 -5.02 7.63 5.57
N ARG A 270 -5.21 7.21 6.82
CA ARG A 270 -6.47 6.62 7.31
C ARG A 270 -7.40 7.62 8.00
N LEU A 271 -7.03 8.90 8.06
CA LEU A 271 -7.90 9.94 8.63
C LEU A 271 -9.27 10.01 7.93
N PRO A 272 -9.36 10.00 6.58
CA PRO A 272 -10.66 10.06 5.92
C PRO A 272 -11.54 8.85 6.23
N GLU A 273 -10.96 7.65 6.33
CA GLU A 273 -11.70 6.44 6.69
C GLU A 273 -12.13 6.42 8.16
N LEU A 274 -11.33 6.98 9.07
CA LEU A 274 -11.71 7.18 10.46
C LEU A 274 -12.93 8.10 10.57
N GLU A 275 -12.87 9.28 9.95
CA GLU A 275 -13.96 10.26 9.96
C GLU A 275 -15.26 9.66 9.42
N ASN A 276 -15.18 8.93 8.30
CA ASN A 276 -16.31 8.22 7.72
C ASN A 276 -16.88 7.15 8.68
N ALA A 277 -16.01 6.38 9.34
CA ALA A 277 -16.44 5.35 10.29
C ALA A 277 -17.10 5.96 11.54
N GLU A 278 -16.64 7.10 12.01
CA GLU A 278 -17.23 7.83 13.14
C GLU A 278 -18.57 8.45 12.82
N ALA A 279 -18.70 9.04 11.63
CA ALA A 279 -19.99 9.51 11.14
C ALA A 279 -21.00 8.35 11.08
N ALA A 280 -20.59 7.19 10.55
CA ALA A 280 -21.41 5.99 10.51
C ALA A 280 -21.71 5.40 11.91
N ALA A 281 -20.80 5.57 12.89
CA ALA A 281 -20.99 5.03 14.23
C ALA A 281 -22.19 5.61 15.00
N ALA A 282 -22.67 6.79 14.58
CA ALA A 282 -23.90 7.40 15.07
C ALA A 282 -25.14 6.53 14.78
N THR A 283 -25.13 5.76 13.68
CA THR A 283 -26.25 4.91 13.27
C THR A 283 -26.04 3.43 13.61
N TRP A 284 -24.90 3.07 14.21
CA TRP A 284 -24.64 1.68 14.59
C TRP A 284 -25.60 1.19 15.68
N PRO A 285 -26.03 -0.08 15.65
CA PRO A 285 -26.85 -0.66 16.70
C PRO A 285 -26.24 -0.43 18.09
N GLN A 286 -27.08 -0.16 19.09
CA GLN A 286 -26.60 -0.10 20.47
C GLN A 286 -26.12 -1.49 20.91
N PRO A 287 -25.09 -1.58 21.77
CA PRO A 287 -24.69 -2.85 22.35
C PRO A 287 -25.91 -3.47 23.02
N LYS A 288 -26.19 -4.75 22.74
CA LYS A 288 -27.16 -5.48 23.55
C LYS A 288 -26.60 -5.57 24.97
N PRO A 289 -27.42 -5.28 26.00
CA PRO A 289 -27.00 -5.35 27.40
C PRO A 289 -26.54 -6.76 27.80
#